data_AF-A0A383E817-F1
#
_entry.id   AF-A0A383E817-F1
#
_cell.length_a   1.000
_cell.length_b   1.000
_cell.length_c   1.000
_cell.angle_alpha   90.00
_cell.angle_beta   90.00
_cell.angle_gamma   90.00
#
_symmetry.space_group_name_H-M   'P 1'
#
loop_
_entity.id
_entity.type
_entity.pdbx_description
1 polymer ?
#
loop_
_entity_poly.entity_id
_entity_poly.type
_entity_poly.pdbx_seq_one_letter_code
_entity_poly.pdbx_strand_id
1 'polypeptide(L)'
;SVDGGVALTGSKPYSCLYAVYHLLQHAFGCGFFEDGDQIPQRSTLEIGELSQLCKPRFEWRNKEVAHFPAYSGHRWYSEQEWKQWFDWLAKTRMNICETNWLARYTGIEALAAAKFGIEIPLTPWQEQNLSMMRRLFAHACMCGIRLFHEVTWHQPWLSTEPGSMPYYDSEQAAEFRRQYVQQTGEQIPTVPYEWCGLTFEWMDPRVPVVKRYISACVQTQAEELGADHYYF
;
A
#
# COMPACT_ATOMS: atom_id res chain seq x y z
N SER A 1 -26.99 27.61 20.98
CA SER A 1 -27.86 26.42 21.02
C SER A 1 -28.05 25.97 19.59
N VAL A 2 -27.57 24.79 19.21
CA VAL A 2 -27.96 24.17 17.93
C VAL A 2 -29.13 23.26 18.28
N ASP A 3 -30.36 23.76 18.17
CA ASP A 3 -31.55 22.99 18.52
C ASP A 3 -31.61 21.73 17.62
N GLY A 4 -31.45 20.55 18.23
CA GLY A 4 -31.56 19.24 17.58
C GLY A 4 -30.34 18.72 16.80
N GLY A 5 -29.20 19.41 16.83
CA GLY A 5 -28.00 18.99 16.09
C GLY A 5 -27.09 18.03 16.86
N VAL A 6 -26.42 17.11 16.17
CA VAL A 6 -25.32 16.30 16.73
C VAL A 6 -23.99 16.95 16.36
N ALA A 7 -23.16 17.24 17.36
CA ALA A 7 -21.79 17.70 17.16
C ALA A 7 -20.81 16.52 17.22
N LEU A 8 -20.10 16.27 16.12
CA LEU A 8 -19.02 15.29 16.05
C LEU A 8 -17.71 16.04 15.88
N THR A 9 -16.78 15.86 16.81
CA THR A 9 -15.51 16.58 16.82
C THR A 9 -14.34 15.62 16.93
N GLY A 10 -13.16 16.09 16.52
CA GLY A 10 -11.96 15.28 16.50
C GLY A 10 -10.71 16.14 16.55
N SER A 11 -9.67 15.64 17.22
CA SER A 11 -8.39 16.35 17.37
C SER A 11 -7.49 16.24 16.14
N LYS A 12 -7.83 15.38 15.17
CA LYS A 12 -7.12 15.19 13.90
C LYS A 12 -8.15 15.23 12.75
N PRO A 13 -7.74 15.54 11.51
CA PRO A 13 -8.65 15.63 10.37
C PRO A 13 -9.56 14.40 10.19
N TYR A 14 -9.03 13.19 10.42
CA TYR A 14 -9.78 11.93 10.32
C TYR A 14 -10.55 11.52 11.59
N SER A 15 -10.34 12.20 12.72
CA SER A 15 -11.01 11.84 13.97
C SER A 15 -12.51 12.13 13.93
N CYS A 16 -12.95 13.14 13.18
CA CYS A 16 -14.38 13.38 12.94
C CYS A 16 -15.02 12.21 12.17
N LEU A 17 -14.32 11.64 11.19
CA LEU A 17 -14.77 10.46 10.46
C LEU A 17 -14.94 9.25 11.39
N TYR A 18 -14.01 9.05 12.32
CA TYR A 18 -14.14 7.98 13.32
C TYR A 18 -15.29 8.21 14.30
N ALA A 19 -15.59 9.46 14.64
CA ALA A 19 -16.76 9.80 15.45
C ALA A 19 -18.07 9.47 14.71
N VAL A 20 -18.14 9.71 13.39
CA VAL A 20 -19.26 9.27 12.54
C VAL A 20 -19.42 7.76 12.60
N TYR A 21 -18.36 6.99 12.36
CA TYR A 21 -18.44 5.52 12.41
C TYR A 21 -18.77 4.99 13.81
N HIS A 22 -18.32 5.67 14.87
CA HIS A 22 -18.69 5.35 16.25
C HIS A 22 -20.17 5.53 16.50
N LEU A 23 -20.73 6.67 16.08
CA LEU A 23 -22.16 6.93 16.16
C LEU A 23 -22.96 5.87 15.37
N LEU A 24 -22.56 5.59 14.12
CA LEU A 24 -23.23 4.61 13.27
C LEU A 24 -23.28 3.22 13.92
N GLN A 25 -22.17 2.74 14.48
CA GLN A 25 -22.13 1.42 15.12
C GLN A 25 -22.92 1.39 16.43
N HIS A 26 -22.71 2.39 17.31
CA HIS A 26 -23.22 2.31 18.69
C HIS A 26 -24.63 2.88 18.87
N ALA A 27 -25.01 3.92 18.12
CA ALA A 27 -26.35 4.49 18.21
C ALA A 27 -27.31 3.87 17.19
N PHE A 28 -26.82 3.49 16.00
CA PHE A 28 -27.68 3.02 14.91
C PHE A 28 -27.55 1.54 14.58
N GLY A 29 -26.62 0.81 15.21
CA GLY A 29 -26.47 -0.62 15.04
C GLY A 29 -25.89 -1.04 13.68
N CYS A 30 -25.14 -0.15 13.03
CA CYS A 30 -24.42 -0.51 11.81
C CYS A 30 -23.27 -1.49 12.11
N GLY A 31 -23.08 -2.48 11.24
CA GLY A 31 -21.90 -3.34 11.20
C GLY A 31 -21.05 -3.03 9.97
N PHE A 32 -19.73 -3.01 10.11
CA PHE A 32 -18.79 -2.77 9.01
C PHE A 32 -17.86 -3.97 8.87
N PHE A 33 -17.99 -4.70 7.76
CA PHE A 33 -17.22 -5.91 7.49
C PHE A 33 -16.51 -5.78 6.14
N GLU A 34 -15.46 -6.59 5.95
CA GLU A 34 -14.62 -6.54 4.74
C GLU A 34 -15.42 -6.95 3.49
N ASP A 35 -16.41 -7.83 3.66
CA ASP A 35 -17.31 -8.34 2.63
C ASP A 35 -18.64 -7.57 2.52
N GLY A 36 -18.85 -6.54 3.33
CA GLY A 36 -20.02 -5.67 3.23
C GLY A 36 -20.46 -5.03 4.54
N ASP A 37 -21.16 -3.90 4.42
CA ASP A 37 -21.77 -3.25 5.57
C ASP A 37 -23.13 -3.87 5.88
N GLN A 38 -23.43 -4.02 7.17
CA GLN A 38 -24.77 -4.34 7.65
C GLN A 38 -25.42 -3.06 8.16
N ILE A 39 -26.36 -2.53 7.37
CA ILE A 39 -27.05 -1.27 7.67
C ILE A 39 -28.52 -1.57 8.00
N PRO A 40 -28.96 -1.32 9.24
CA PRO A 40 -30.36 -1.51 9.61
C PRO A 40 -31.30 -0.69 8.73
N GLN A 41 -32.32 -1.34 8.18
CA GLN A 41 -33.34 -0.69 7.35
C GLN A 41 -34.33 0.05 8.25
N ARG A 42 -34.09 1.34 8.48
CA ARG A 42 -34.95 2.22 9.28
C ARG A 42 -35.27 3.48 8.49
N SER A 43 -36.53 3.91 8.52
CA SER A 43 -36.97 5.17 7.91
C SER A 43 -36.69 6.39 8.78
N THR A 44 -36.43 6.18 10.07
CA THR A 44 -36.13 7.22 11.05
C THR A 44 -34.93 6.82 11.91
N LEU A 45 -34.15 7.82 12.33
CA LEU A 45 -33.05 7.68 13.27
C LEU A 45 -33.43 8.44 14.54
N GLU A 46 -33.39 7.75 15.67
CA GLU A 46 -33.60 8.35 16.99
C GLU A 46 -32.27 8.39 17.72
N ILE A 47 -31.92 9.56 18.23
CA ILE A 47 -30.68 9.78 18.99
C ILE A 47 -31.11 10.25 20.37
N GLY A 48 -30.78 9.46 21.39
CA GLY A 48 -30.96 9.85 22.78
C GLY A 48 -29.91 10.87 23.23
N GLU A 49 -29.78 11.05 24.54
CA GLU A 49 -28.70 11.86 25.09
C GLU A 49 -27.33 11.26 24.74
N LEU A 50 -26.45 12.06 24.12
CA LEU A 50 -25.13 11.63 23.68
C LEU A 50 -24.06 12.57 24.27
N SER A 51 -23.27 12.06 25.20
CA SER A 51 -22.06 12.72 25.71
C SER A 51 -20.94 11.69 25.84
N GLN A 52 -20.11 11.58 24.81
CA GLN A 52 -19.05 10.57 24.73
C GLN A 52 -17.72 11.20 24.31
N LEU A 53 -16.66 10.84 25.04
CA LEU A 53 -15.28 11.17 24.70
C LEU A 53 -14.51 9.87 24.47
N CYS A 54 -14.15 9.60 23.22
CA CYS A 54 -13.44 8.39 22.83
C CYS A 54 -11.99 8.72 22.46
N LYS A 55 -11.05 7.94 23.00
CA LYS A 55 -9.62 7.99 22.64
C LYS A 55 -9.13 6.59 22.26
N PRO A 56 -8.42 6.41 21.13
CA PRO A 56 -7.84 5.12 20.81
C PRO A 56 -6.78 4.74 21.84
N ARG A 57 -6.78 3.46 22.27
CA ARG A 57 -5.73 2.92 23.14
C ARG A 57 -4.36 2.94 22.48
N PHE A 58 -4.32 2.53 21.21
CA PHE A 58 -3.11 2.45 20.41
C PHE A 58 -3.07 3.58 19.40
N GLU A 59 -1.94 4.28 19.35
CA GLU A 59 -1.71 5.29 18.32
C GLU A 59 -1.63 4.65 16.93
N TRP A 60 -1.02 3.47 16.83
CA TRP A 60 -0.78 2.71 15.61
C TRP A 60 -1.77 1.54 15.54
N ARG A 61 -2.67 1.57 14.55
CA ARG A 61 -3.66 0.52 14.29
C ARG A 61 -3.49 0.11 12.84
N ASN A 62 -2.68 -0.92 12.67
CA ASN A 62 -2.17 -1.36 11.38
C ASN A 62 -3.03 -2.46 10.77
N LYS A 63 -3.19 -2.41 9.45
CA LYS A 63 -3.54 -3.57 8.62
C LYS A 63 -2.33 -3.93 7.77
N GLU A 64 -1.77 -5.10 8.06
CA GLU A 64 -0.75 -5.72 7.22
C GLU A 64 -1.43 -6.40 6.02
N VAL A 65 -0.91 -6.19 4.82
CA VAL A 65 -1.44 -6.80 3.58
C VAL A 65 -0.43 -7.75 2.94
N ALA A 66 0.61 -8.11 3.67
CA ALA A 66 1.59 -9.09 3.24
C ALA A 66 0.91 -10.36 2.74
N HIS A 67 1.21 -10.72 1.49
CA HIS A 67 0.64 -11.86 0.78
C HIS A 67 -0.87 -11.84 0.51
N PHE A 68 -1.60 -10.78 0.86
CA PHE A 68 -3.03 -10.66 0.53
C PHE A 68 -3.29 -10.77 -0.98
N PRO A 69 -2.45 -10.20 -1.86
CA PRO A 69 -2.67 -10.40 -3.29
C PRO A 69 -2.52 -11.86 -3.76
N ALA A 70 -1.73 -12.67 -3.04
CA ALA A 70 -1.56 -14.09 -3.35
C ALA A 70 -2.65 -14.97 -2.73
N TYR A 71 -3.07 -14.69 -1.50
CA TYR A 71 -3.98 -15.56 -0.74
C TYR A 71 -5.43 -15.10 -0.69
N SER A 72 -5.68 -13.79 -0.79
CA SER A 72 -7.02 -13.19 -0.66
C SER A 72 -7.61 -12.76 -2.01
N GLY A 73 -6.88 -12.94 -3.11
CA GLY A 73 -7.32 -12.57 -4.45
C GLY A 73 -7.28 -11.07 -4.75
N HIS A 74 -6.71 -10.26 -3.87
CA HIS A 74 -6.63 -8.80 -4.02
C HIS A 74 -5.93 -8.34 -5.30
N ARG A 75 -5.07 -9.19 -5.90
CA ARG A 75 -4.45 -8.92 -7.20
C ARG A 75 -5.44 -8.82 -8.36
N TRP A 76 -6.66 -9.32 -8.18
CA TRP A 76 -7.74 -9.30 -9.17
C TRP A 76 -8.85 -8.31 -8.80
N TYR A 77 -8.67 -7.54 -7.73
CA TYR A 77 -9.63 -6.51 -7.35
C TYR A 77 -9.64 -5.40 -8.40
N SER A 78 -10.84 -5.00 -8.78
CA SER A 78 -11.09 -3.73 -9.46
C SER A 78 -10.75 -2.54 -8.55
N GLU A 79 -10.61 -1.36 -9.15
CA GLU A 79 -10.41 -0.11 -8.39
C GLU A 79 -11.55 0.13 -7.39
N GLN A 80 -12.78 -0.27 -7.73
CA GLN A 80 -13.93 -0.13 -6.85
C GLN A 80 -13.82 -1.03 -5.62
N GLU A 81 -13.46 -2.31 -5.79
CA GLU A 81 -13.24 -3.25 -4.68
C GLU A 81 -12.11 -2.76 -3.76
N TRP A 82 -11.01 -2.28 -4.34
CA TRP A 82 -9.93 -1.67 -3.57
C TRP A 82 -10.40 -0.45 -2.76
N LYS A 83 -11.18 0.43 -3.37
CA LYS A 83 -11.72 1.59 -2.68
C LYS A 83 -12.62 1.17 -1.51
N GLN A 84 -13.48 0.18 -1.71
CA GLN A 84 -14.34 -0.38 -0.65
C GLN A 84 -13.51 -0.98 0.49
N TRP A 85 -12.41 -1.64 0.16
CA TRP A 85 -11.48 -2.19 1.15
C TRP A 85 -10.81 -1.09 2.00
N PHE A 86 -10.34 0.01 1.38
CA PHE A 86 -9.82 1.16 2.13
C PHE A 86 -10.91 1.87 2.96
N ASP A 87 -12.14 1.97 2.43
CA ASP A 87 -13.27 2.49 3.19
C ASP A 87 -13.56 1.62 4.43
N TRP A 88 -13.44 0.29 4.31
CA TRP A 88 -13.56 -0.64 5.42
C TRP A 88 -12.48 -0.44 6.48
N LEU A 89 -11.22 -0.22 6.08
CA LEU A 89 -10.16 0.15 7.02
C LEU A 89 -10.49 1.42 7.80
N ALA A 90 -11.02 2.44 7.13
CA ALA A 90 -11.44 3.69 7.78
C ALA A 90 -12.62 3.47 8.74
N LYS A 91 -13.64 2.70 8.33
CA LYS A 91 -14.81 2.32 9.15
C LYS A 91 -14.42 1.57 10.42
N THR A 92 -13.41 0.71 10.31
CA THR A 92 -12.84 -0.04 11.43
C THR A 92 -11.74 0.73 12.19
N ARG A 93 -11.49 1.98 11.81
CA ARG A 93 -10.57 2.93 12.45
C ARG A 93 -9.10 2.52 12.39
N MET A 94 -8.71 1.71 11.41
CA MET A 94 -7.30 1.52 11.06
C MET A 94 -6.75 2.85 10.53
N ASN A 95 -5.51 3.16 10.90
CA ASN A 95 -4.86 4.40 10.51
C ASN A 95 -3.45 4.20 9.95
N ILE A 96 -3.03 2.95 9.77
CA ILE A 96 -1.81 2.57 9.09
C ILE A 96 -2.16 1.37 8.19
N CYS A 97 -1.66 1.40 6.97
CA CYS A 97 -1.73 0.28 6.04
C CYS A 97 -0.33 0.04 5.48
N GLU A 98 0.13 -1.20 5.57
CA GLU A 98 1.28 -1.64 4.79
C GLU A 98 0.86 -1.69 3.32
N THR A 99 1.68 -1.17 2.41
CA THR A 99 1.31 -1.01 0.99
C THR A 99 2.34 -1.57 0.02
N ASN A 100 3.42 -2.18 0.51
CA ASN A 100 4.51 -2.68 -0.32
C ASN A 100 4.02 -3.74 -1.28
N TRP A 101 3.25 -4.72 -0.79
CA TRP A 101 2.68 -5.77 -1.65
C TRP A 101 1.69 -5.22 -2.68
N LEU A 102 1.13 -4.03 -2.48
CA LEU A 102 0.27 -3.38 -3.46
C LEU A 102 1.08 -2.53 -4.46
N ALA A 103 2.20 -1.96 -4.00
CA ALA A 103 3.12 -1.16 -4.80
C ALA A 103 3.96 -1.99 -5.79
N ARG A 104 4.22 -3.28 -5.50
CA ARG A 104 4.95 -4.22 -6.38
C ARG A 104 4.31 -4.44 -7.76
N TYR A 105 3.13 -3.89 -8.03
CA TYR A 105 2.46 -3.97 -9.34
C TYR A 105 2.71 -2.78 -10.24
N THR A 106 3.52 -1.82 -9.80
CA THR A 106 3.54 -0.49 -10.42
C THR A 106 4.82 -0.21 -11.22
N GLY A 107 5.78 -1.15 -11.21
CA GLY A 107 7.05 -1.03 -11.95
C GLY A 107 7.99 0.03 -11.38
N ILE A 108 8.06 0.12 -10.05
CA ILE A 108 8.93 1.07 -9.34
C ILE A 108 10.40 0.87 -9.72
N GLU A 109 10.82 -0.36 -9.95
CA GLU A 109 12.18 -0.76 -10.33
C GLU A 109 12.60 -0.15 -11.66
N ALA A 110 11.71 -0.19 -12.66
CA ALA A 110 11.93 0.44 -13.96
C ALA A 110 12.00 1.97 -13.86
N LEU A 111 11.11 2.58 -13.09
CA LEU A 111 11.11 4.02 -12.84
C LEU A 111 12.36 4.48 -12.06
N ALA A 112 12.83 3.66 -11.12
CA ALA A 112 14.07 3.91 -10.39
C ALA A 112 15.31 3.75 -11.28
N ALA A 113 15.32 2.78 -12.21
CA ALA A 113 16.40 2.60 -13.18
C ALA A 113 16.59 3.84 -14.07
N ALA A 114 15.53 4.58 -14.38
CA ALA A 114 15.62 5.82 -15.14
C ALA A 114 16.49 6.90 -14.45
N LYS A 115 16.57 6.89 -13.11
CA LYS A 115 17.48 7.78 -12.35
C LYS A 115 18.97 7.46 -12.57
N PHE A 116 19.27 6.33 -13.21
CA PHE A 116 20.61 5.91 -13.64
C PHE A 116 20.83 6.07 -15.15
N GLY A 117 19.87 6.65 -15.89
CA GLY A 117 19.93 6.71 -17.36
C GLY A 117 19.64 5.38 -18.05
N ILE A 118 18.95 4.47 -17.36
CA ILE A 118 18.56 3.15 -17.87
C ILE A 118 17.04 3.15 -18.06
N GLU A 119 16.61 3.11 -19.31
CA GLU A 119 15.19 3.07 -19.66
C GLU A 119 14.72 1.62 -19.73
N ILE A 120 13.75 1.28 -18.88
CA ILE A 120 13.08 -0.02 -18.87
C ILE A 120 11.58 0.25 -19.06
N PRO A 121 10.94 -0.29 -20.10
CA PRO A 121 9.53 -0.02 -20.36
C PRO A 121 8.65 -0.67 -19.30
N LEU A 122 7.58 0.02 -18.92
CA LEU A 122 6.48 -0.56 -18.15
C LEU A 122 5.61 -1.40 -19.08
N THR A 123 5.07 -2.49 -18.55
CA THR A 123 3.98 -3.20 -19.22
C THR A 123 2.68 -2.40 -19.12
N PRO A 124 1.72 -2.57 -20.04
CA PRO A 124 0.40 -1.90 -19.94
C PRO A 124 -0.32 -2.17 -18.61
N TRP A 125 -0.10 -3.36 -18.04
CA TRP A 125 -0.64 -3.73 -16.75
C TRP A 125 0.01 -2.97 -15.58
N GLN A 126 1.33 -2.74 -15.62
CA GLN A 126 2.02 -1.92 -14.63
C GLN A 126 1.59 -0.45 -14.73
N GLU A 127 1.44 0.10 -15.94
CA GLU A 127 0.94 1.47 -16.14
C GLU A 127 -0.47 1.65 -15.55
N GLN A 128 -1.36 0.68 -15.80
CA GLN A 128 -2.71 0.67 -15.24
C GLN A 128 -2.67 0.62 -13.70
N ASN A 129 -1.89 -0.30 -13.12
CA ASN A 129 -1.79 -0.45 -11.67
C ASN A 129 -1.16 0.77 -11.00
N LEU A 130 -0.11 1.35 -11.57
CA LEU A 130 0.52 2.57 -11.07
C LEU A 130 -0.50 3.72 -11.00
N SER A 131 -1.26 3.90 -12.07
CA SER A 131 -2.33 4.91 -12.15
C SER A 131 -3.43 4.66 -11.09
N MET A 132 -3.84 3.41 -10.93
CA MET A 132 -4.85 3.00 -9.94
C MET A 132 -4.37 3.21 -8.50
N MET A 133 -3.16 2.73 -8.17
CA MET A 133 -2.60 2.82 -6.82
C MET A 133 -2.38 4.26 -6.37
N ARG A 134 -1.94 5.17 -7.27
CA ARG A 134 -1.88 6.62 -7.00
C ARG A 134 -3.20 7.17 -6.46
N ARG A 135 -4.33 6.82 -7.11
CA ARG A 135 -5.66 7.29 -6.70
C ARG A 135 -6.12 6.65 -5.39
N LEU A 136 -5.92 5.34 -5.24
CA LEU A 136 -6.34 4.60 -4.06
C LEU A 136 -5.57 5.02 -2.80
N PHE A 137 -4.27 5.27 -2.94
CA PHE A 137 -3.42 5.70 -1.83
C PHE A 137 -3.72 7.14 -1.43
N ALA A 138 -3.98 8.03 -2.41
CA ALA A 138 -4.50 9.36 -2.10
C ALA A 138 -5.84 9.30 -1.34
N HIS A 139 -6.75 8.40 -1.75
CA HIS A 139 -8.02 8.15 -1.05
C HIS A 139 -7.79 7.63 0.38
N ALA A 140 -6.89 6.67 0.57
CA ALA A 140 -6.53 6.15 1.89
C ALA A 140 -5.99 7.26 2.82
N CYS A 141 -5.10 8.11 2.31
CA CYS A 141 -4.58 9.27 3.03
C CYS A 141 -5.68 10.26 3.42
N MET A 142 -6.63 10.53 2.52
CA MET A 142 -7.81 11.36 2.82
C MET A 142 -8.66 10.77 3.96
N CYS A 143 -8.75 9.45 4.05
CA CYS A 143 -9.42 8.75 5.14
C CYS A 143 -8.62 8.72 6.44
N GLY A 144 -7.40 9.28 6.47
CA GLY A 144 -6.51 9.30 7.63
C GLY A 144 -5.69 8.04 7.82
N ILE A 145 -5.57 7.21 6.78
CA ILE A 145 -4.72 6.03 6.76
C ILE A 145 -3.35 6.48 6.28
N ARG A 146 -2.34 6.27 7.12
CA ARG A 146 -0.94 6.48 6.75
C ARG A 146 -0.43 5.29 5.96
N LEU A 147 0.34 5.57 4.92
CA LEU A 147 0.92 4.55 4.06
C LEU A 147 2.31 4.21 4.56
N PHE A 148 2.53 2.92 4.74
CA PHE A 148 3.78 2.37 5.20
C PHE A 148 4.37 1.49 4.10
N HIS A 149 5.57 1.85 3.65
CA HIS A 149 6.29 1.13 2.61
C HIS A 149 7.42 0.34 3.25
N GLU A 150 7.33 -0.98 3.13
CA GLU A 150 8.41 -1.87 3.50
C GLU A 150 9.56 -1.73 2.49
N VAL A 151 10.77 -1.51 2.98
CA VAL A 151 12.01 -1.35 2.19
C VAL A 151 12.60 -2.72 1.87
N THR A 152 11.79 -3.79 1.84
CA THR A 152 12.22 -5.15 1.46
C THR A 152 12.46 -5.31 -0.02
N TRP A 153 13.47 -4.57 -0.46
CA TRP A 153 14.64 -5.17 -1.10
C TRP A 153 14.39 -5.82 -2.46
N HIS A 154 13.69 -5.18 -3.42
CA HIS A 154 13.62 -5.50 -4.87
C HIS A 154 14.04 -6.93 -5.23
N GLN A 155 13.33 -7.86 -4.60
CA GLN A 155 13.75 -9.24 -4.52
C GLN A 155 13.38 -9.86 -5.86
N PRO A 156 14.31 -10.52 -6.58
CA PRO A 156 13.86 -11.41 -7.60
C PRO A 156 13.09 -12.51 -6.85
N TRP A 157 11.78 -12.56 -6.95
CA TRP A 157 11.02 -13.70 -6.42
C TRP A 157 10.53 -14.51 -7.61
N LEU A 158 10.59 -15.81 -7.39
CA LEU A 158 10.18 -16.84 -8.32
C LEU A 158 8.90 -16.48 -9.05
N SER A 159 9.12 -16.06 -10.27
CA SER A 159 8.63 -16.92 -11.32
C SER A 159 9.62 -16.91 -12.44
N THR A 160 9.76 -18.07 -13.07
CA THR A 160 10.32 -18.20 -14.40
C THR A 160 9.21 -18.12 -15.46
N GLU A 161 7.96 -17.92 -15.02
CA GLU A 161 6.77 -17.85 -15.86
C GLU A 161 6.09 -16.47 -15.80
N PRO A 162 5.74 -15.88 -16.96
CA PRO A 162 4.89 -14.69 -17.03
C PRO A 162 3.58 -14.88 -16.25
N GLY A 163 3.21 -13.91 -15.40
CA GLY A 163 1.91 -13.92 -14.69
C GLY A 163 1.99 -14.11 -13.17
N SER A 164 3.16 -14.37 -12.61
CA SER A 164 3.36 -14.23 -11.16
C SER A 164 3.64 -12.77 -10.79
N MET A 165 3.27 -12.43 -9.55
CA MET A 165 3.45 -11.11 -8.95
C MET A 165 4.89 -10.57 -9.04
N PRO A 166 5.96 -11.34 -8.78
CA PRO A 166 7.31 -10.79 -8.76
C PRO A 166 8.14 -11.06 -10.02
N TYR A 167 7.56 -11.72 -11.03
CA TYR A 167 8.24 -12.01 -12.28
C TYR A 167 8.81 -10.73 -12.91
N TYR A 168 7.94 -9.74 -13.11
CA TYR A 168 8.32 -8.52 -13.83
C TYR A 168 9.34 -7.68 -13.06
N ASP A 169 9.23 -7.58 -11.74
CA ASP A 169 10.21 -6.86 -10.93
C ASP A 169 11.59 -7.54 -10.97
N SER A 170 11.62 -8.89 -11.00
CA SER A 170 12.85 -9.68 -11.18
C SER A 170 13.50 -9.40 -12.54
N GLU A 171 12.71 -9.39 -13.60
CA GLU A 171 13.18 -9.10 -14.97
C GLU A 171 13.70 -7.66 -15.07
N GLN A 172 13.01 -6.70 -14.45
CA GLN A 172 13.43 -5.29 -14.43
C GLN A 172 14.74 -5.10 -13.65
N ALA A 173 14.92 -5.78 -12.52
CA ALA A 173 16.17 -5.76 -11.76
C ALA A 173 17.33 -6.41 -12.53
N ALA A 174 17.08 -7.52 -13.23
CA ALA A 174 18.07 -8.17 -14.09
C ALA A 174 18.45 -7.28 -15.28
N GLU A 175 17.46 -6.61 -15.87
CA GLU A 175 17.65 -5.69 -16.97
C GLU A 175 18.43 -4.45 -16.55
N PHE A 176 18.12 -3.87 -15.38
CA PHE A 176 18.91 -2.81 -14.77
C PHE A 176 20.38 -3.23 -14.62
N ARG A 177 20.64 -4.41 -14.05
CA ARG A 177 22.00 -4.93 -13.89
C ARG A 177 22.72 -5.05 -15.23
N ARG A 178 22.05 -5.62 -16.23
CA ARG A 178 22.61 -5.83 -17.58
C ARG A 178 22.96 -4.51 -18.25
N GLN A 179 22.04 -3.55 -18.27
CA GLN A 179 22.27 -2.25 -18.90
C GLN A 179 23.31 -1.42 -18.14
N TYR A 180 23.31 -1.45 -16.80
CA TYR A 180 24.31 -0.73 -16.01
C TYR A 180 25.74 -1.19 -16.32
N VAL A 181 25.95 -2.52 -16.41
CA VAL A 181 27.25 -3.09 -16.81
C VAL A 181 27.63 -2.65 -18.22
N GLN A 182 26.69 -2.64 -19.16
CA GLN A 182 26.94 -2.21 -20.55
C GLN A 182 27.32 -0.72 -20.64
N GLN A 183 26.69 0.13 -19.85
CA GLN A 183 26.92 1.58 -19.87
C GLN A 183 28.21 1.99 -19.12
N THR A 184 28.54 1.31 -18.03
CA THR A 184 29.60 1.75 -17.10
C THR A 184 30.83 0.84 -17.08
N GLY A 185 30.69 -0.42 -17.51
CA GLY A 185 31.69 -1.46 -17.32
C GLY A 185 31.81 -1.99 -15.88
N GLU A 186 31.10 -1.39 -14.91
CA GLU A 186 31.12 -1.81 -13.51
C GLU A 186 30.25 -3.05 -13.29
N GLN A 187 30.83 -4.11 -12.73
CA GLN A 187 30.10 -5.34 -12.41
C GLN A 187 29.27 -5.18 -11.14
N ILE A 188 28.03 -5.68 -11.18
CA ILE A 188 27.18 -5.82 -10.00
C ILE A 188 27.09 -7.31 -9.66
N PRO A 189 27.87 -7.81 -8.68
CA PRO A 189 27.80 -9.20 -8.26
C PRO A 189 26.44 -9.52 -7.65
N THR A 190 26.08 -10.80 -7.68
CA THR A 190 24.91 -11.33 -6.98
C THR A 190 25.32 -12.17 -5.77
N VAL A 191 24.41 -12.29 -4.81
CA VAL A 191 24.50 -13.22 -3.67
C VAL A 191 23.32 -14.18 -3.73
N PRO A 192 23.56 -15.50 -3.58
CA PRO A 192 22.49 -16.46 -3.54
C PRO A 192 21.75 -16.35 -2.21
N TYR A 193 20.43 -16.41 -2.27
CA TYR A 193 19.55 -16.60 -1.13
C TYR A 193 18.72 -17.86 -1.38
N GLU A 194 18.50 -18.69 -0.38
CA GLU A 194 17.65 -19.89 -0.51
C GLU A 194 16.41 -19.75 0.36
N TRP A 195 15.25 -19.96 -0.24
CA TRP A 195 13.98 -19.96 0.49
C TRP A 195 12.99 -20.92 -0.17
N CYS A 196 12.36 -21.78 0.64
CA CYS A 196 11.43 -22.81 0.19
C CYS A 196 11.99 -23.73 -0.92
N GLY A 197 13.29 -24.06 -0.88
CA GLY A 197 13.94 -24.94 -1.85
C GLY A 197 14.30 -24.27 -3.18
N LEU A 198 14.28 -22.94 -3.21
CA LEU A 198 14.49 -22.14 -4.41
C LEU A 198 15.62 -21.14 -4.17
N THR A 199 16.47 -20.93 -5.17
CA THR A 199 17.63 -20.05 -5.09
C THR A 199 17.36 -18.75 -5.84
N PHE A 200 17.63 -17.63 -5.18
CA PHE A 200 17.42 -16.28 -5.68
C PHE A 200 18.76 -15.58 -5.84
N GLU A 201 18.97 -14.90 -6.96
CA GLU A 201 20.22 -14.17 -7.25
C GLU A 201 20.04 -12.68 -6.97
N TRP A 202 20.36 -12.25 -5.75
CA TRP A 202 20.14 -10.88 -5.31
C TRP A 202 21.33 -10.02 -5.69
N MET A 203 21.10 -8.79 -6.17
CA MET A 203 22.20 -7.83 -6.29
C MET A 203 22.85 -7.61 -4.93
N ASP A 204 24.17 -7.71 -4.85
CA ASP A 204 24.89 -7.63 -3.58
C ASP A 204 24.73 -6.24 -2.95
N PRO A 205 24.01 -6.10 -1.82
CA PRO A 205 23.74 -4.79 -1.20
C PRO A 205 24.97 -4.12 -0.61
N ARG A 206 26.08 -4.85 -0.49
CA ARG A 206 27.35 -4.29 -0.01
C ARG A 206 27.97 -3.37 -1.06
N VAL A 207 27.61 -3.55 -2.33
CA VAL A 207 28.13 -2.79 -3.47
C VAL A 207 27.51 -1.39 -3.48
N PRO A 208 28.32 -0.31 -3.62
CA PRO A 208 27.82 1.07 -3.57
C PRO A 208 26.70 1.40 -4.57
N VAL A 209 26.77 0.90 -5.81
CA VAL A 209 25.70 1.15 -6.79
C VAL A 209 24.38 0.51 -6.36
N VAL A 210 24.40 -0.68 -5.76
CA VAL A 210 23.18 -1.36 -5.31
C VAL A 210 22.52 -0.57 -4.18
N LYS A 211 23.30 0.01 -3.26
CA LYS A 211 22.76 0.91 -2.22
C LYS A 211 22.10 2.14 -2.82
N ARG A 212 22.71 2.75 -3.86
CA ARG A 212 22.11 3.88 -4.58
C ARG A 212 20.83 3.45 -5.28
N TYR A 213 20.80 2.27 -5.88
CA TYR A 213 19.62 1.76 -6.58
C TYR A 213 18.47 1.49 -5.62
N ILE A 214 18.72 0.84 -4.48
CA ILE A 214 17.70 0.66 -3.42
C ILE A 214 17.17 2.02 -2.95
N SER A 215 18.06 2.99 -2.73
CA SER A 215 17.65 4.35 -2.34
C SER A 215 16.79 5.02 -3.42
N ALA A 216 17.15 4.84 -4.69
CA ALA A 216 16.38 5.34 -5.83
C ALA A 216 14.99 4.71 -5.88
N CYS A 217 14.85 3.41 -5.63
CA CYS A 217 13.54 2.77 -5.59
C CYS A 217 12.66 3.26 -4.43
N VAL A 218 13.20 3.39 -3.22
CA VAL A 218 12.45 3.95 -2.08
C VAL A 218 12.00 5.38 -2.37
N GLN A 219 12.88 6.18 -2.97
CA GLN A 219 12.56 7.54 -3.38
C GLN A 219 11.47 7.56 -4.45
N THR A 220 11.60 6.75 -5.50
CA THR A 220 10.60 6.62 -6.56
C THR A 220 9.26 6.17 -5.99
N GLN A 221 9.23 5.18 -5.09
CA GLN A 221 8.00 4.74 -4.45
C GLN A 221 7.32 5.88 -3.69
N ALA A 222 8.08 6.69 -2.95
CA ALA A 222 7.54 7.85 -2.25
C ALA A 222 7.05 8.96 -3.20
N GLU A 223 7.79 9.22 -4.29
CA GLU A 223 7.42 10.20 -5.32
C GLU A 223 6.14 9.78 -6.06
N GLU A 224 6.03 8.50 -6.38
CA GLU A 224 5.00 7.98 -7.27
C GLU A 224 3.73 7.57 -6.56
N LEU A 225 3.84 7.06 -5.33
CA LEU A 225 2.71 6.50 -4.58
C LEU A 225 2.42 7.28 -3.29
N GLY A 226 3.25 8.26 -2.96
CA GLY A 226 3.19 8.99 -1.69
C GLY A 226 3.76 8.18 -0.54
N ALA A 227 4.33 8.85 0.47
CA ALA A 227 4.80 8.21 1.69
C ALA A 227 4.64 9.14 2.89
N ASP A 228 4.30 8.57 4.05
CA ASP A 228 4.29 9.29 5.33
C ASP A 228 5.66 9.20 6.05
N HIS A 229 6.72 8.90 5.30
CA HIS A 229 8.09 8.66 5.79
C HIS A 229 8.24 7.52 6.82
N TYR A 230 7.33 6.54 6.78
CA TYR A 230 7.47 5.30 7.54
C TYR A 230 7.97 4.19 6.63
N TYR A 231 9.14 3.67 6.99
CA TYR A 231 9.88 2.66 6.26
C TYR A 231 10.39 1.61 7.24
N PHE A 232 10.38 0.32 6.86
CA PHE A 232 10.97 -0.78 7.63
C PHE A 232 11.73 -1.73 6.71
#